data_AF-A0A7J6PQ67-F1
#
_entry.id   AF-A0A7J6PQ67-F1
#
_cell.length_a   1.000
_cell.length_b   1.000
_cell.length_c   1.000
_cell.angle_alpha   90.00
_cell.angle_beta   90.00
_cell.angle_gamma   90.00
#
_symmetry.space_group_name_H-M   'P 1'
#
loop_
_entity.id
_entity.type
_entity.pdbx_description
1 polymer ?
#
loop_
_entity_poly.entity_id
_entity_poly.type
_entity_poly.pdbx_seq_one_letter_code
_entity_poly.pdbx_strand_id
1 'polypeptide(L)'
;ALEIEYAKTMIIALQLRLIALRRKMDGVAIILDASVDEVVSVRYVPPKTYGAGEKRAVYKQVDDYPRIVDASRAPSYAPTSPDQKPSIPIGYIDMPEGTTYGYWDAAYGVMNEAGLSMGESSCSGRLAAEPREDESDTSGALLWIGELSDIAMERCATARCAIETMGGLAEKY
;
A
#
# COMPACT_ATOMS: atom_id res chain seq x y z
N ALA A 1 7.00 -3.63 26.45
CA ALA A 1 7.98 -4.22 25.51
C ALA A 1 7.39 -5.43 24.78
N LEU A 2 6.95 -6.47 25.48
CA LEU A 2 6.30 -7.66 24.90
C LEU A 2 4.93 -7.40 24.23
N GLU A 3 4.11 -6.46 24.73
CA GLU A 3 2.81 -6.14 24.11
C GLU A 3 2.92 -5.40 22.77
N ILE A 4 3.96 -4.57 22.60
CA ILE A 4 4.24 -3.85 21.34
C ILE A 4 4.74 -4.86 20.29
N GLU A 5 5.53 -5.84 20.70
CA GLU A 5 6.01 -6.92 19.82
C GLU A 5 4.89 -7.89 19.39
N TYR A 6 3.88 -8.09 20.25
CA TYR A 6 2.65 -8.79 19.90
C TYR A 6 1.78 -7.99 18.93
N ALA A 7 1.67 -6.67 19.08
CA ALA A 7 0.97 -5.81 18.12
C ALA A 7 1.67 -5.77 16.75
N LYS A 8 3.03 -5.71 16.73
CA LYS A 8 3.87 -5.82 15.52
C LYS A 8 3.60 -7.09 14.74
N THR A 9 3.38 -8.20 15.45
CA THR A 9 3.07 -9.49 14.82
C THR A 9 1.59 -9.61 14.50
N MET A 10 0.67 -9.06 15.29
CA MET A 10 -0.76 -9.31 15.11
C MET A 10 -1.42 -8.39 14.06
N ILE A 11 -0.91 -7.18 13.83
CA ILE A 11 -1.42 -6.32 12.74
C ILE A 11 -0.86 -6.75 11.37
N ILE A 12 0.37 -7.31 11.34
CA ILE A 12 1.01 -7.73 10.08
C ILE A 12 0.81 -9.23 9.77
N ALA A 13 0.75 -10.11 10.79
CA ALA A 13 0.60 -11.55 10.58
C ALA A 13 -0.86 -12.02 10.45
N LEU A 14 -1.85 -11.16 10.71
CA LEU A 14 -3.26 -11.51 10.48
C LEU A 14 -3.69 -11.27 9.02
N GLN A 15 -2.96 -10.43 8.26
CA GLN A 15 -3.26 -10.12 6.85
C GLN A 15 -2.39 -10.87 5.82
N LEU A 16 -1.24 -11.43 6.20
CA LEU A 16 -0.32 -12.13 5.27
C LEU A 16 -0.23 -13.62 5.57
N ARG A 17 -1.06 -14.45 4.91
CA ARG A 17 -0.80 -15.90 4.84
C ARG A 17 0.37 -16.17 3.90
N LEU A 18 1.59 -16.19 4.43
CA LEU A 18 2.75 -16.73 3.73
C LEU A 18 2.60 -18.26 3.60
N ILE A 19 2.24 -18.76 2.41
CA ILE A 19 2.46 -20.16 2.06
C ILE A 19 3.96 -20.31 1.76
N ALA A 20 4.76 -20.52 2.81
CA ALA A 20 6.18 -20.84 2.65
C ALA A 20 6.30 -22.24 2.03
N LEU A 21 6.62 -22.32 0.73
CA LEU A 21 7.00 -23.54 0.03
C LEU A 21 8.34 -24.07 0.58
N ARG A 22 8.30 -24.74 1.73
CA ARG A 22 9.45 -25.41 2.36
C ARG A 22 9.82 -26.74 1.70
N ARG A 23 9.38 -26.99 0.47
CA ARG A 23 9.72 -28.22 -0.27
C ARG A 23 10.20 -27.82 -1.66
N LYS A 24 11.40 -28.29 -2.00
CA LYS A 24 12.03 -28.26 -3.33
C LYS A 24 11.03 -28.71 -4.42
N MET A 25 10.25 -27.79 -4.91
CA MET A 25 9.59 -27.82 -6.20
C MET A 25 9.84 -26.44 -6.78
N ASP A 26 10.10 -26.36 -8.07
CA ASP A 26 10.29 -25.12 -8.81
C ASP A 26 9.01 -24.26 -8.70
N GLY A 27 8.88 -23.57 -7.58
CA GLY A 27 7.59 -23.29 -6.96
C GLY A 27 7.12 -21.87 -7.23
N VAL A 28 5.98 -21.75 -7.90
CA VAL A 28 5.20 -20.51 -7.97
C VAL A 28 4.44 -20.35 -6.67
N ALA A 29 4.60 -19.22 -5.98
CA ALA A 29 3.72 -18.82 -4.89
C ALA A 29 2.54 -18.05 -5.49
N ILE A 30 1.33 -18.60 -5.34
CA ILE A 30 0.09 -17.92 -5.75
C ILE A 30 -0.52 -17.31 -4.50
N ILE A 31 -0.77 -16.01 -4.53
CA ILE A 31 -1.50 -15.29 -3.49
C ILE A 31 -2.92 -15.06 -4.00
N LEU A 32 -3.90 -15.41 -3.16
CA LEU A 32 -5.32 -15.27 -3.47
C LEU A 32 -5.94 -14.32 -2.45
N ASP A 33 -6.56 -13.27 -2.96
CA ASP A 33 -7.44 -12.37 -2.22
C ASP A 33 -8.87 -12.56 -2.77
N ALA A 34 -9.85 -12.49 -1.89
CA ALA A 34 -11.25 -12.54 -2.21
C ALA A 34 -11.92 -11.30 -1.60
N SER A 35 -11.69 -10.14 -2.21
CA SER A 35 -12.45 -8.93 -1.91
C SER A 35 -13.80 -8.95 -2.62
N VAL A 36 -14.82 -8.39 -1.96
CA VAL A 36 -16.17 -8.20 -2.52
C VAL A 36 -16.36 -6.74 -2.92
N ASP A 37 -15.44 -6.20 -3.72
CA ASP A 37 -15.59 -4.84 -4.25
C ASP A 37 -16.43 -4.86 -5.53
N GLU A 38 -17.45 -4.00 -5.62
CA GLU A 38 -18.35 -3.94 -6.78
C GLU A 38 -17.62 -3.54 -8.08
N VAL A 39 -16.43 -2.92 -7.99
CA VAL A 39 -15.59 -2.52 -9.14
C VAL A 39 -14.10 -2.75 -8.87
N VAL A 40 -13.58 -3.90 -9.28
CA VAL A 40 -12.13 -4.16 -9.27
C VAL A 40 -11.50 -3.61 -10.55
N SER A 41 -10.75 -2.52 -10.44
CA SER A 41 -9.88 -2.03 -11.52
C SER A 41 -8.41 -2.20 -11.13
N VAL A 42 -7.66 -2.90 -11.98
CA VAL A 42 -6.21 -3.06 -11.87
C VAL A 42 -5.54 -2.03 -12.79
N ARG A 43 -4.60 -1.25 -12.26
CA ARG A 43 -3.88 -0.19 -12.97
C ARG A 43 -2.38 -0.38 -12.79
N TYR A 44 -1.61 -0.18 -13.85
CA TYR A 44 -0.15 -0.19 -13.73
C TYR A 44 0.36 1.20 -13.34
N VAL A 45 1.12 1.26 -12.27
CA VAL A 45 1.83 2.44 -11.78
C VAL A 45 3.29 2.32 -12.22
N PRO A 46 3.80 3.23 -13.06
CA PRO A 46 5.16 3.16 -13.54
C PRO A 46 6.19 3.49 -12.44
N PRO A 47 7.44 3.01 -12.58
CA PRO A 47 8.57 3.47 -11.77
C PRO A 47 8.65 4.99 -11.69
N LYS A 48 8.95 5.52 -10.51
CA LYS A 48 9.22 6.94 -10.30
C LYS A 48 10.58 7.13 -9.67
N THR A 49 11.35 8.07 -10.20
CA THR A 49 12.62 8.48 -9.62
C THR A 49 12.37 9.59 -8.60
N TYR A 50 12.82 9.37 -7.37
CA TYR A 50 12.76 10.34 -6.28
C TYR A 50 14.13 10.95 -6.02
N GLY A 51 14.17 12.27 -5.94
CA GLY A 51 15.33 13.06 -5.53
C GLY A 51 15.41 13.28 -4.02
N ALA A 52 16.47 13.97 -3.59
CA ALA A 52 16.70 14.27 -2.18
C ALA A 52 15.56 15.08 -1.56
N GLY A 53 14.93 14.54 -0.52
CA GLY A 53 13.81 15.17 0.19
C GLY A 53 12.48 15.20 -0.57
N GLU A 54 12.40 14.51 -1.71
CA GLU A 54 11.13 14.39 -2.42
C GLU A 54 10.15 13.51 -1.65
N LYS A 55 8.87 13.91 -1.72
CA LYS A 55 7.80 13.30 -0.95
C LYS A 55 6.76 12.70 -1.86
N ARG A 56 6.07 11.68 -1.34
CA ARG A 56 4.95 11.01 -1.98
C ARG A 56 3.67 11.41 -1.24
N ALA A 57 2.69 11.92 -1.98
CA ALA A 57 1.37 12.25 -1.46
C ALA A 57 0.64 10.99 -0.99
N VAL A 58 -0.11 11.12 0.08
CA VAL A 58 -1.00 10.09 0.65
C VAL A 58 -2.43 10.61 0.59
N TYR A 59 -3.35 9.75 0.18
CA TYR A 59 -4.76 10.07 0.03
C TYR A 59 -5.61 9.26 1.02
N LYS A 60 -6.79 9.78 1.35
CA LYS A 60 -7.78 9.05 2.17
C LYS A 60 -8.25 7.83 1.39
N GLN A 61 -8.52 6.72 2.08
CA GLN A 61 -9.14 5.55 1.47
C GLN A 61 -10.51 5.93 0.91
N VAL A 62 -10.73 5.59 -0.36
CA VAL A 62 -12.02 5.71 -1.05
C VAL A 62 -12.26 4.40 -1.77
N ASP A 63 -13.35 3.72 -1.43
CA ASP A 63 -13.70 2.44 -2.05
C ASP A 63 -14.39 2.63 -3.41
N ASP A 64 -15.03 3.79 -3.62
CA ASP A 64 -15.71 4.15 -4.87
C ASP A 64 -14.73 4.53 -6.00
N TYR A 65 -15.18 4.38 -7.24
CA TYR A 65 -14.47 4.94 -8.39
C TYR A 65 -14.76 6.44 -8.55
N PRO A 66 -13.73 7.29 -8.78
CA PRO A 66 -12.29 7.00 -8.77
C PRO A 66 -11.70 7.01 -7.35
N ARG A 67 -10.88 5.99 -7.02
CA ARG A 67 -10.19 5.89 -5.72
C ARG A 67 -9.26 7.09 -5.46
N ILE A 68 -8.48 7.43 -6.48
CA ILE A 68 -7.65 8.64 -6.50
C ILE A 68 -7.69 9.27 -7.90
N VAL A 69 -7.44 10.57 -7.94
CA VAL A 69 -7.28 11.36 -9.15
C VAL A 69 -5.95 12.09 -9.05
N ASP A 70 -4.90 11.46 -9.56
CA ASP A 70 -3.53 11.95 -9.51
C ASP A 70 -2.74 11.48 -10.73
N ALA A 71 -2.61 12.35 -11.74
CA ALA A 71 -1.82 12.05 -12.94
C ALA A 71 -0.32 11.90 -12.64
N SER A 72 0.16 12.41 -11.50
CA SER A 72 1.56 12.27 -11.08
C SER A 72 1.87 10.91 -10.44
N ARG A 73 0.84 10.19 -9.97
CA ARG A 73 0.94 8.78 -9.56
C ARG A 73 1.15 7.89 -10.76
N ALA A 74 0.23 7.96 -11.72
CA ALA A 74 0.29 7.21 -12.96
C ALA A 74 -0.61 7.87 -14.01
N PRO A 75 -0.30 7.74 -15.32
CA PRO A 75 -1.21 8.17 -16.38
C PRO A 75 -2.61 7.56 -16.27
N SER A 76 -2.71 6.34 -15.74
CA SER A 76 -3.99 5.66 -15.49
C SER A 76 -4.81 6.31 -14.37
N TYR A 77 -4.24 7.18 -13.54
CA TYR A 77 -4.93 7.93 -12.50
C TYR A 77 -5.23 9.38 -12.91
N ALA A 78 -4.99 9.73 -14.18
CA ALA A 78 -5.39 11.02 -14.71
C ALA A 78 -6.92 11.18 -14.72
N PRO A 79 -7.43 12.41 -14.62
CA PRO A 79 -8.86 12.70 -14.76
C PRO A 79 -9.42 12.18 -16.09
N THR A 80 -10.58 11.54 -16.05
CA THR A 80 -11.28 11.02 -17.25
C THR A 80 -12.29 12.01 -17.83
N SER A 81 -12.68 13.03 -17.06
CA SER A 81 -13.56 14.11 -17.49
C SER A 81 -13.10 15.47 -16.92
N PRO A 82 -13.51 16.60 -17.51
CA PRO A 82 -13.19 17.93 -16.98
C PRO A 82 -13.78 18.20 -15.58
N ASP A 83 -14.87 17.52 -15.23
CA ASP A 83 -15.54 17.67 -13.93
C ASP A 83 -14.86 16.87 -12.81
N GLN A 84 -14.00 15.92 -13.17
CA GLN A 84 -13.26 15.08 -12.23
C GLN A 84 -12.09 15.87 -11.63
N LYS A 85 -12.28 16.33 -10.39
CA LYS A 85 -11.28 17.12 -9.66
C LYS A 85 -10.12 16.26 -9.16
N PRO A 86 -8.88 16.79 -9.12
CA PRO A 86 -7.76 16.12 -8.46
C PRO A 86 -8.06 15.81 -6.99
N SER A 87 -7.59 14.65 -6.52
CA SER A 87 -7.70 14.27 -5.11
C SER A 87 -6.84 15.18 -4.24
N ILE A 88 -7.31 15.47 -3.03
CA ILE A 88 -6.58 16.28 -2.05
C ILE A 88 -5.79 15.33 -1.15
N PRO A 89 -4.46 15.48 -1.04
CA PRO A 89 -3.65 14.69 -0.12
C PRO A 89 -4.02 14.98 1.33
N ILE A 90 -4.02 13.94 2.17
CA ILE A 90 -4.13 14.05 3.64
C ILE A 90 -2.77 14.10 4.33
N GLY A 91 -1.69 13.95 3.56
CA GLY A 91 -0.33 14.10 4.05
C GLY A 91 0.70 13.57 3.06
N TYR A 92 1.94 13.48 3.52
CA TYR A 92 3.09 13.14 2.70
C TYR A 92 4.06 12.25 3.46
N ILE A 93 4.68 11.31 2.75
CA ILE A 93 5.79 10.51 3.27
C ILE A 93 7.07 10.79 2.51
N ASP A 94 8.20 10.67 3.21
CA ASP A 94 9.51 10.75 2.59
C ASP A 94 9.78 9.47 1.79
N MET A 95 10.20 9.62 0.54
CA MET A 95 10.64 8.51 -0.30
C MET A 95 12.16 8.40 -0.31
N PRO A 96 12.72 7.17 -0.34
CA PRO A 96 14.15 7.01 -0.51
C PRO A 96 14.59 7.55 -1.88
N GLU A 97 15.78 8.13 -1.94
CA GLU A 97 16.39 8.53 -3.20
C GLU A 97 16.60 7.33 -4.11
N GLY A 98 16.31 7.50 -5.40
CA GLY A 98 16.44 6.44 -6.40
C GLY A 98 15.15 6.18 -7.15
N THR A 99 15.13 5.09 -7.93
CA THR A 99 13.98 4.71 -8.76
C THR A 99 13.22 3.59 -8.07
N THR A 100 11.91 3.79 -7.87
CA THR A 100 11.00 2.77 -7.34
C THR A 100 10.74 1.67 -8.37
N TYR A 101 10.17 0.56 -7.95
CA TYR A 101 9.61 -0.42 -8.88
C TYR A 101 8.27 0.07 -9.42
N GLY A 102 7.97 -0.28 -10.67
CA GLY A 102 6.61 -0.25 -11.19
C GLY A 102 5.80 -1.38 -10.57
N TYR A 103 4.49 -1.19 -10.44
CA TYR A 103 3.61 -2.18 -9.84
C TYR A 103 2.19 -2.13 -10.39
N TRP A 104 1.48 -3.22 -10.21
CA TRP A 104 0.06 -3.33 -10.50
C TRP A 104 -0.72 -3.06 -9.23
N ASP A 105 -1.55 -2.04 -9.30
CA ASP A 105 -2.34 -1.51 -8.21
C ASP A 105 -3.82 -1.87 -8.40
N ALA A 106 -4.45 -2.36 -7.35
CA ALA A 106 -5.88 -2.61 -7.23
C ALA A 106 -6.41 -1.83 -6.01
N ALA A 107 -7.23 -2.44 -5.15
CA ALA A 107 -7.47 -1.85 -3.83
C ALA A 107 -6.21 -1.92 -2.94
N TYR A 108 -5.34 -2.88 -3.27
CA TYR A 108 -4.05 -3.14 -2.65
C TYR A 108 -3.01 -3.38 -3.75
N GLY A 109 -1.73 -3.22 -3.43
CA GLY A 109 -0.63 -3.59 -4.29
C GLY A 109 -0.67 -5.09 -4.62
N VAL A 110 -0.78 -5.42 -5.91
CA VAL A 110 -0.93 -6.80 -6.39
C VAL A 110 0.43 -7.46 -6.59
N MET A 111 1.27 -6.84 -7.42
CA MET A 111 2.60 -7.34 -7.78
C MET A 111 3.46 -6.17 -8.26
N ASN A 112 4.77 -6.25 -8.07
CA ASN A 112 5.73 -5.32 -8.66
C ASN A 112 6.65 -5.97 -9.69
N GLU A 113 7.41 -5.14 -10.41
CA GLU A 113 8.36 -5.58 -11.43
C GLU A 113 9.53 -6.41 -10.90
N ALA A 114 9.77 -6.41 -9.59
CA ALA A 114 10.75 -7.28 -8.94
C ALA A 114 10.21 -8.70 -8.66
N GLY A 115 8.93 -8.97 -8.98
CA GLY A 115 8.29 -10.25 -8.74
C GLY A 115 7.80 -10.45 -7.31
N LEU A 116 7.77 -9.40 -6.49
CA LEU A 116 7.07 -9.40 -5.21
C LEU A 116 5.57 -9.32 -5.47
N SER A 117 4.78 -10.16 -4.81
CA SER A 117 3.31 -10.09 -4.82
C SER A 117 2.77 -10.06 -3.40
N MET A 118 1.59 -9.49 -3.24
CA MET A 118 0.85 -9.41 -1.98
C MET A 118 -0.62 -9.69 -2.22
N GLY A 119 -1.32 -10.03 -1.14
CA GLY A 119 -2.75 -10.20 -1.12
C GLY A 119 -3.23 -9.92 0.29
N GLU A 120 -4.37 -9.24 0.36
CA GLU A 120 -4.98 -8.84 1.60
C GLU A 120 -6.03 -9.88 2.02
N SER A 121 -6.33 -9.95 3.31
CA SER A 121 -7.49 -10.67 3.77
C SER A 121 -8.02 -10.01 5.02
N SER A 122 -9.28 -9.59 4.98
CA SER A 122 -9.92 -8.91 6.10
C SER A 122 -10.26 -9.88 7.24
N CYS A 123 -9.99 -9.44 8.47
CA CYS A 123 -10.34 -10.14 9.69
C CYS A 123 -10.70 -9.13 10.79
N SER A 124 -11.53 -9.54 11.75
CA SER A 124 -11.97 -8.65 12.82
C SER A 124 -10.81 -8.25 13.74
N GLY A 125 -10.54 -6.95 13.87
CA GLY A 125 -9.59 -6.40 14.83
C GLY A 125 -10.24 -6.01 16.17
N ARG A 126 -9.46 -6.01 17.25
CA ARG A 126 -9.86 -5.43 18.55
C ARG A 126 -9.39 -3.99 18.75
N LEU A 127 -8.38 -3.59 17.97
CA LEU A 127 -7.79 -2.26 17.99
C LEU A 127 -8.01 -1.66 16.62
N ALA A 128 -8.44 -0.40 16.59
CA ALA A 128 -8.60 0.40 15.39
C ALA A 128 -7.85 1.72 15.59
N ALA A 129 -7.24 2.20 14.52
CA ALA A 129 -6.71 3.56 14.46
C ALA A 129 -7.69 4.39 13.61
N GLU A 130 -8.04 5.57 14.10
CA GLU A 130 -8.87 6.50 13.34
C GLU A 130 -8.02 7.15 12.23
N PRO A 131 -8.53 7.23 10.99
CA PRO A 131 -7.81 7.86 9.89
C PRO A 131 -7.71 9.37 10.11
N ARG A 132 -6.68 10.00 9.53
CA ARG A 132 -6.62 11.47 9.46
C ARG A 132 -7.74 12.01 8.58
N GLU A 133 -8.36 13.11 9.02
CA GLU A 133 -9.38 13.80 8.23
C GLU A 133 -8.76 14.68 7.13
N ASP A 134 -7.69 15.40 7.45
CA ASP A 134 -6.96 16.25 6.51
C ASP A 134 -5.50 16.43 6.95
N GLU A 135 -4.73 17.22 6.18
CA GLU A 135 -3.30 17.47 6.45
C GLU A 135 -3.04 18.17 7.80
N SER A 136 -4.03 18.88 8.37
CA SER A 136 -3.91 19.55 9.67
C SER A 136 -4.14 18.62 10.86
N ASP A 137 -4.77 17.47 10.64
CA ASP A 137 -4.94 16.44 11.64
C ASP A 137 -3.67 15.59 11.78
N THR A 138 -2.98 15.76 12.91
CA THR A 138 -1.79 14.97 13.27
C THR A 138 -2.10 13.87 14.28
N SER A 139 -3.36 13.65 14.62
CA SER A 139 -3.79 12.68 15.65
C SER A 139 -4.25 11.34 15.08
N GLY A 140 -4.75 11.31 13.84
CA GLY A 140 -5.11 10.08 13.13
C GLY A 140 -3.94 9.35 12.46
N ALA A 141 -4.19 8.11 12.05
CA ALA A 141 -3.30 7.32 11.19
C ALA A 141 -3.27 7.91 9.78
N LEU A 142 -2.07 8.22 9.29
CA LEU A 142 -1.90 8.71 7.91
C LEU A 142 -2.06 7.58 6.88
N LEU A 143 -1.61 6.38 7.21
CA LEU A 143 -1.48 5.26 6.28
C LEU A 143 -2.49 4.18 6.59
N TRP A 144 -3.35 3.88 5.63
CA TRP A 144 -4.20 2.68 5.64
C TRP A 144 -3.48 1.51 4.95
N ILE A 145 -4.04 0.30 5.05
CA ILE A 145 -3.34 -0.92 4.63
C ILE A 145 -3.07 -0.98 3.10
N GLY A 146 -3.95 -0.42 2.27
CA GLY A 146 -3.70 -0.25 0.83
C GLY A 146 -2.49 0.63 0.55
N GLU A 147 -2.43 1.80 1.17
CA GLU A 147 -1.30 2.71 1.00
C GLU A 147 0.03 2.05 1.42
N LEU A 148 0.04 1.32 2.53
CA LEU A 148 1.22 0.59 3.00
C LEU A 148 1.66 -0.47 1.99
N SER A 149 0.70 -1.20 1.40
CA SER A 149 0.97 -2.20 0.38
C SER A 149 1.58 -1.59 -0.89
N ASP A 150 1.08 -0.43 -1.34
CA ASP A 150 1.61 0.28 -2.51
C ASP A 150 3.03 0.77 -2.27
N ILE A 151 3.30 1.34 -1.09
CA ILE A 151 4.65 1.80 -0.74
C ILE A 151 5.62 0.63 -0.64
N ALA A 152 5.16 -0.53 -0.17
CA ALA A 152 5.97 -1.75 -0.18
C ALA A 152 6.29 -2.19 -1.61
N MET A 153 5.30 -2.16 -2.51
CA MET A 153 5.50 -2.47 -3.93
C MET A 153 6.51 -1.52 -4.59
N GLU A 154 6.46 -0.23 -4.26
CA GLU A 154 7.41 0.77 -4.78
C GLU A 154 8.85 0.53 -4.28
N ARG A 155 9.04 0.05 -3.05
CA ARG A 155 10.36 0.02 -2.38
C ARG A 155 11.03 -1.34 -2.30
N CYS A 156 10.29 -2.44 -2.35
CA CYS A 156 10.77 -3.75 -1.93
C CYS A 156 10.78 -4.80 -3.04
N ALA A 157 11.85 -5.59 -3.10
CA ALA A 157 11.95 -6.77 -3.97
C ALA A 157 11.65 -8.10 -3.25
N THR A 158 11.45 -8.08 -1.92
CA THR A 158 11.27 -9.30 -1.12
C THR A 158 10.17 -9.11 -0.08
N ALA A 159 9.52 -10.22 0.30
CA ALA A 159 8.46 -10.22 1.31
C ALA A 159 8.94 -9.72 2.69
N ARG A 160 10.19 -10.01 3.06
CA ARG A 160 10.78 -9.52 4.31
C ARG A 160 10.91 -8.00 4.32
N CYS A 161 11.42 -7.42 3.23
CA CYS A 161 11.49 -5.98 3.07
C CYS A 161 10.10 -5.36 3.17
N ALA A 162 9.10 -5.95 2.51
CA ALA A 162 7.73 -5.44 2.52
C ALA A 162 7.15 -5.38 3.94
N ILE A 163 7.22 -6.49 4.68
CA ILE A 163 6.75 -6.59 6.07
C ILE A 163 7.43 -5.55 6.97
N GLU A 164 8.76 -5.45 6.90
CA GLU A 164 9.54 -4.52 7.73
C GLU A 164 9.25 -3.06 7.37
N THR A 165 9.09 -2.76 6.07
CA THR A 165 8.78 -1.42 5.57
C THR A 165 7.37 -1.00 5.98
N MET A 166 6.37 -1.85 5.77
CA MET A 166 4.97 -1.56 6.13
C MET A 166 4.84 -1.35 7.63
N GLY A 167 5.42 -2.24 8.45
CA GLY A 167 5.39 -2.11 9.90
C GLY A 167 6.08 -0.84 10.39
N GLY A 168 7.27 -0.54 9.86
CA GLY A 168 8.00 0.67 10.25
C GLY A 168 7.28 1.96 9.85
N LEU A 169 6.57 1.97 8.72
CA LEU A 169 5.78 3.13 8.29
C LEU A 169 4.51 3.30 9.14
N ALA A 170 3.81 2.20 9.44
CA ALA A 170 2.62 2.22 10.29
C ALA A 170 2.91 2.68 11.73
N GLU A 171 4.11 2.41 12.26
CA GLU A 171 4.52 2.93 13.57
C GLU A 171 4.91 4.41 13.53
N LYS A 172 5.38 4.90 12.37
CA LYS A 172 5.92 6.26 12.23
C LYS A 172 4.84 7.31 11.96
N TYR A 173 3.78 6.97 11.22
CA TYR A 173 2.82 7.91 10.62
C TYR A 173 1.38 7.65 11.00
#